data_AF-A0A6V8L150-F1
#
_entry.id   AF-A0A6V8L150-F1
#
_cell.length_a   1.000
_cell.length_b   1.000
_cell.length_c   1.000
_cell.angle_alpha   90.00
_cell.angle_beta   90.00
_cell.angle_gamma   90.00
#
_symmetry.space_group_name_H-M   'P 1'
#
loop_
_entity.id
_entity.type
_entity.pdbx_description
1 polymer ?
#
loop_
_entity_poly.entity_id
_entity_poly.type
_entity_poly.pdbx_seq_one_letter_code
_entity_poly.pdbx_strand_id
1 'polypeptide(L)' 'MAAGKETREIDGRTHVLEYPIKGDVALIGAHLADRMGNLVYRKTARNFGPVMATAATVVVAQVSHVVAVGDLDPR' A
#
# COMPACT_ATOMS: atom_id res chain seq x y z
N MET A 1 -2.29 -22.56 10.43
CA MET A 1 -2.17 -21.79 9.17
C MET A 1 -0.92 -22.30 8.47
N ALA A 2 -1.09 -23.18 7.47
CA ALA A 2 -0.05 -23.85 6.64
C ALA A 2 -0.67 -25.07 5.92
N ALA A 3 -1.78 -25.61 6.44
CA ALA A 3 -2.46 -26.76 5.87
C ALA A 3 -2.85 -26.49 4.40
N GLY A 4 -2.30 -27.31 3.50
CA GLY A 4 -2.58 -27.26 2.06
C GLY A 4 -1.77 -26.24 1.26
N LYS A 5 -0.87 -25.45 1.89
CA LYS A 5 0.01 -24.52 1.17
C LYS A 5 1.32 -25.21 0.80
N GLU A 6 1.88 -24.84 -0.36
CA GLU A 6 3.20 -25.32 -0.79
C GLU A 6 4.28 -24.86 0.21
N THR A 7 5.19 -25.77 0.55
CA THR A 7 6.31 -25.48 1.43
C THR A 7 7.63 -25.89 0.78
N ARG A 8 8.70 -25.16 1.11
CA ARG A 8 10.04 -25.43 0.60
C ARG A 8 11.08 -25.30 1.72
N GLU A 9 12.03 -26.23 1.74
CA GLU A 9 13.21 -26.08 2.59
C GLU A 9 14.25 -25.20 1.87
N ILE A 10 14.67 -24.12 2.54
CA ILE A 10 15.69 -23.19 2.07
C ILE A 10 16.63 -22.97 3.26
N ASP A 11 17.91 -23.27 3.07
CA ASP A 11 18.96 -23.17 4.10
C ASP A 11 18.62 -23.87 5.43
N GLY A 12 18.04 -25.07 5.33
CA GLY A 12 17.66 -25.88 6.50
C GLY A 12 16.42 -25.38 7.25
N ARG A 13 15.66 -24.44 6.67
CA ARG A 13 14.42 -23.91 7.24
C ARG A 13 13.25 -24.08 6.27
N THR A 14 12.13 -24.57 6.77
CA THR A 14 10.88 -24.68 6.02
C THR A 14 10.20 -23.33 5.88
N HIS A 15 9.90 -22.93 4.65
CA HIS A 15 9.15 -21.72 4.30
C HIS A 15 7.83 -22.10 3.64
N VAL A 16 6.81 -21.25 3.79
CA VAL A 16 5.52 -21.39 3.12
C VAL A 16 5.49 -20.45 1.93
N LEU A 17 5.06 -20.95 0.76
CA LEU A 17 4.85 -20.13 -0.42
C LEU A 17 3.56 -19.31 -0.27
N GLU A 18 3.69 -17.99 -0.37
CA GLU A 18 2.56 -17.05 -0.46
C GLU A 18 2.68 -16.27 -1.76
N TYR A 19 1.62 -16.27 -2.57
CA TYR A 19 1.58 -15.50 -3.81
C TYR A 19 1.25 -14.03 -3.54
N PRO A 20 1.72 -13.08 -4.37
CA PRO A 20 1.34 -11.68 -4.27
C PRO A 20 -0.17 -11.50 -4.41
N ILE A 21 -0.74 -10.64 -3.56
CA ILE A 21 -2.14 -10.24 -3.67
C ILE A 21 -2.21 -9.02 -4.58
N LYS A 22 -2.99 -9.12 -5.66
CA LYS A 22 -3.36 -7.98 -6.51
C LYS A 22 -4.84 -7.67 -6.38
N GLY A 23 -5.17 -6.39 -6.32
CA GLY A 23 -6.53 -5.90 -6.36
C GLY A 23 -6.85 -5.18 -7.67
N ASP A 24 -8.13 -5.14 -8.05
CA ASP A 24 -8.57 -4.27 -9.14
C ASP A 24 -8.64 -2.80 -8.66
N VAL A 25 -9.08 -2.60 -7.41
CA VAL A 25 -9.22 -1.29 -6.78
C VAL A 25 -8.64 -1.28 -5.37
N ALA A 26 -7.88 -0.24 -5.03
CA ALA A 26 -7.47 0.08 -3.66
C ALA A 26 -8.18 1.34 -3.16
N LEU A 27 -8.88 1.21 -2.02
CA LEU A 27 -9.45 2.34 -1.30
C LEU A 27 -8.52 2.70 -0.14
N ILE A 28 -7.95 3.89 -0.17
CA ILE A 28 -6.94 4.31 0.81
C ILE A 28 -7.30 5.66 1.43
N GLY A 29 -6.85 5.88 2.67
CA GLY A 29 -6.98 7.16 3.36
C GLY A 29 -5.62 7.83 3.53
N ALA A 30 -5.53 9.12 3.19
CA ALA A 30 -4.34 9.94 3.42
C ALA A 30 -4.70 11.28 4.07
N HIS A 31 -3.70 12.01 4.56
CA HIS A 31 -3.92 13.31 5.19
C HIS A 31 -4.00 14.44 4.17
N LEU A 32 -2.99 14.54 3.30
CA LEU A 32 -2.91 15.54 2.25
C LEU A 32 -2.72 14.86 0.89
N ALA A 33 -3.25 15.47 -0.16
CA ALA A 33 -2.90 15.14 -1.54
C ALA A 33 -2.68 16.40 -2.37
N ASP A 34 -1.85 16.30 -3.40
CA ASP A 34 -1.86 17.26 -4.51
C ASP A 34 -2.61 16.71 -5.72
N ARG A 35 -2.76 17.54 -6.76
CA ARG A 35 -3.44 17.15 -8.00
C ARG A 35 -2.63 16.19 -8.88
N MET A 36 -1.35 15.96 -8.60
CA MET A 36 -0.53 14.96 -9.28
C MET A 36 -0.68 13.56 -8.68
N GLY A 37 -1.34 13.46 -7.51
CA GLY A 37 -1.55 12.19 -6.81
C GLY A 37 -0.50 11.89 -5.75
N ASN A 38 0.37 12.85 -5.40
CA ASN A 38 1.27 12.71 -4.26
C ASN A 38 0.45 12.69 -2.97
N LEU A 39 0.78 11.80 -2.04
CA LEU A 39 0.03 11.60 -0.79
C LEU A 39 0.94 11.74 0.44
N VAL A 40 0.48 12.48 1.43
CA VAL A 40 1.12 12.54 2.76
C VAL A 40 0.25 11.83 3.77
N TYR A 41 0.85 10.91 4.52
CA TYR A 41 0.21 10.18 5.62
C TYR A 41 0.64 10.77 6.96
N ARG A 42 -0.26 10.77 7.94
CA ARG A 42 0.04 11.31 9.29
C ARG A 42 0.10 10.18 10.32
N LYS A 43 1.22 10.08 11.04
CA LYS A 43 1.41 9.13 12.16
C LYS A 43 1.07 7.68 11.75
N THR A 44 0.22 7.01 12.52
CA THR A 44 -0.15 5.60 12.34
C THR A 44 -1.10 5.34 11.18
N ALA A 45 -1.60 6.39 10.49
CA ALA A 45 -2.44 6.23 9.30
C ALA A 45 -1.67 5.68 8.09
N ARG A 46 -0.34 5.61 8.15
CA ARG A 46 0.53 4.99 7.13
C ARG A 46 0.67 3.48 7.34
N ASN A 47 -0.44 2.77 7.53
CA ASN A 47 -0.42 1.31 7.72
C ASN A 47 -0.33 0.59 6.35
N PHE A 48 -1.44 0.11 5.83
CA PHE A 48 -1.55 -0.59 4.55
C PHE A 48 -1.71 0.34 3.35
N GLY A 49 -2.09 1.61 3.55
CA GLY A 49 -2.37 2.57 2.47
C GLY A 49 -1.31 2.57 1.35
N PRO A 50 -0.03 2.82 1.66
CA PRO A 50 1.02 2.83 0.64
C PRO A 50 1.22 1.49 -0.08
N VAL A 51 1.13 0.36 0.64
CA VAL A 51 1.32 -0.97 0.05
C VAL A 51 0.12 -1.36 -0.83
N MET A 52 -1.09 -1.01 -0.41
CA MET A 52 -2.29 -1.25 -1.22
C MET A 52 -2.32 -0.37 -2.47
N ALA A 53 -1.82 0.86 -2.39
CA ALA A 53 -1.73 1.77 -3.53
C ALA A 53 -0.86 1.22 -4.67
N THR A 54 0.18 0.42 -4.35
CA THR A 54 1.05 -0.21 -5.35
C THR A 54 0.57 -1.59 -5.80
N ALA A 55 -0.39 -2.18 -5.07
CA ALA A 55 -0.90 -3.53 -5.32
C ALA A 55 -2.22 -3.57 -6.12
N ALA A 56 -2.73 -2.42 -6.57
CA ALA A 56 -3.99 -2.33 -7.30
C ALA A 56 -3.88 -1.65 -8.66
N THR A 57 -4.77 -2.00 -9.58
CA THR A 57 -4.86 -1.39 -10.91
C THR A 57 -5.37 0.05 -10.83
N VAL A 58 -6.37 0.31 -9.99
CA VAL A 58 -6.95 1.64 -9.75
C VAL A 58 -6.87 1.97 -8.27
N VAL A 59 -6.49 3.21 -7.95
CA VAL A 59 -6.43 3.70 -6.56
C VAL A 59 -7.39 4.86 -6.38
N VAL A 60 -8.21 4.78 -5.34
CA VAL A 60 -9.08 5.88 -4.90
C VAL A 60 -8.64 6.30 -3.51
N ALA A 61 -8.11 7.52 -3.41
CA ALA A 61 -7.63 8.08 -2.14
C ALA A 61 -8.66 9.08 -1.58
N GLN A 62 -9.17 8.81 -0.39
CA GLN A 62 -9.85 9.81 0.42
C GLN A 62 -8.81 10.62 1.19
N VAL A 63 -8.84 11.94 1.06
CA VAL A 63 -7.92 12.84 1.76
C VAL A 63 -8.65 13.87 2.59
N SER A 64 -8.01 14.31 3.68
CA SER A 64 -8.56 15.39 4.50
C SER A 64 -8.47 16.73 3.77
N HIS A 65 -7.37 16.99 3.05
CA HIS A 65 -7.17 18.23 2.31
C HIS A 65 -6.47 17.98 0.97
N VAL A 66 -6.83 18.77 -0.03
CA VAL A 66 -6.12 18.87 -1.30
C VAL A 66 -5.34 20.18 -1.31
N VAL A 67 -4.05 20.12 -1.61
CA VAL A 67 -3.15 21.28 -1.68
C VAL A 67 -2.72 21.55 -3.13
N ALA A 68 -2.05 22.68 -3.38
CA ALA A 68 -1.55 22.96 -4.72
C ALA A 68 -0.33 22.07 -5.03
N VAL A 69 -0.08 21.87 -6.32
CA VAL A 69 1.12 21.14 -6.77
C VAL A 69 2.35 21.94 -6.39
N GLY A 70 3.29 21.30 -5.70
CA GLY A 70 4.51 21.93 -5.16
C GLY A 70 4.44 22.31 -3.68
N ASP A 71 3.26 22.27 -3.05
CA ASP A 71 3.10 22.56 -1.61
C ASP A 71 3.51 21.38 -0.71
N LEU A 72 3.53 20.16 -1.26
CA LEU A 72 4.00 18.98 -0.55
C LEU A 72 5.53 18.93 -0.57
N ASP A 73 6.15 18.76 0.60
CA ASP A 73 7.59 18.52 0.70
C ASP A 73 7.96 17.21 -0.01
N PRO A 74 8.88 17.22 -1.00
CA PRO A 74 9.29 16.02 -1.70
C PRO A 74 10.21 15.09 -0.87
N ARG A 75 10.61 15.49 0.34
CA ARG A 75 11.52 14.73 1.20
C ARG A 75 10.82 13.82 2.22
#